data_AF-A0A6J6H2A3-F1
#
_entry.id   AF-A0A6J6H2A3-F1
#
_cell.length_a   1.000
_cell.length_b   1.000
_cell.length_c   1.000
_cell.angle_alpha   90.00
_cell.angle_beta   90.00
_cell.angle_gamma   90.00
#
_symmetry.space_group_name_H-M   'P 1'
#
loop_
_entity.id
_entity.type
_entity.pdbx_description
1 polymer ?
#
loop_
_entity_poly.entity_id
_entity_poly.type
_entity_poly.pdbx_seq_one_letter_code
_entity_poly.pdbx_strand_id
1 'polypeptide(L)'
;MESFLTDLRARWFLFIRPKLSALPPVQDGSSKPLTPEESRLLFRKALTDSVEGGWKIEIENELDAVLSKKPTFNWFGSLAGFAILLFIYFPFALFLLVVVIIRGVTRRDVTRKIWIDELGRVQRR
;
A
#
# COMPACT_ATOMS: atom_id res chain seq x y z
N MET A 1 -30.45 2.16 5.68
CA MET A 1 -29.06 2.15 6.21
C MET A 1 -28.05 1.58 5.20
N GLU A 2 -28.49 0.77 4.22
CA GLU A 2 -27.61 0.22 3.17
C GLU A 2 -27.22 1.23 2.07
N SER A 3 -28.04 2.25 1.78
CA SER A 3 -27.76 3.23 0.72
C SER A 3 -26.55 4.13 0.99
N PHE A 4 -26.21 4.36 2.26
CA PHE A 4 -25.10 5.22 2.67
C PHE A 4 -23.74 4.52 2.47
N LEU A 5 -23.70 3.19 2.62
CA LEU A 5 -22.50 2.39 2.42
C LEU A 5 -22.18 2.18 0.93
N THR A 6 -23.19 2.11 0.07
CA THR A 6 -23.00 2.07 -1.39
C THR A 6 -22.48 3.38 -1.96
N ASP A 7 -22.91 4.53 -1.43
CA ASP A 7 -22.45 5.85 -1.87
C ASP A 7 -20.98 6.12 -1.46
N LEU A 8 -20.59 5.67 -0.27
CA LEU A 8 -19.20 5.71 0.20
C LEU A 8 -18.28 4.80 -0.64
N ARG A 9 -18.75 3.63 -1.06
CA ARG A 9 -18.00 2.72 -1.93
C ARG A 9 -17.82 3.32 -3.33
N ALA A 10 -18.84 3.99 -3.88
CA ALA A 10 -18.75 4.66 -5.18
C ALA A 10 -17.76 5.86 -5.16
N ARG A 11 -17.74 6.64 -4.08
CA ARG A 11 -16.79 7.77 -3.91
C ARG A 11 -15.35 7.31 -3.71
N TRP A 12 -15.13 6.15 -3.08
CA TRP A 12 -13.78 5.57 -2.94
C TRP A 12 -13.17 5.13 -4.28
N PHE A 13 -13.98 4.60 -5.20
CA PHE A 13 -13.50 4.19 -6.53
C PHE A 13 -13.13 5.36 -7.44
N LEU A 14 -13.70 6.55 -7.22
CA LEU A 14 -13.35 7.77 -7.95
C LEU A 14 -12.01 8.37 -7.51
N PHE A 15 -11.52 8.06 -6.32
CA PHE A 15 -10.28 8.64 -5.79
C PHE A 15 -9.02 7.88 -6.21
N ILE A 16 -9.15 6.61 -6.62
CA ILE A 16 -8.03 5.74 -6.98
C ILE A 16 -7.80 5.70 -8.50
N ARG A 17 -8.77 6.13 -9.32
CA ARG A 17 -8.51 6.23 -10.76
C ARG A 17 -7.64 7.45 -11.03
N PRO A 18 -6.40 7.28 -11.53
CA PRO A 18 -5.74 8.41 -12.17
C PRO A 18 -6.69 8.91 -13.25
N LYS A 19 -6.89 10.24 -13.33
CA LYS A 19 -7.47 10.85 -14.53
C LYS A 19 -6.61 10.36 -15.69
N LEU A 20 -7.05 9.33 -16.40
CA LEU A 20 -6.63 9.11 -17.78
C LEU A 20 -7.15 10.35 -18.49
N SER A 21 -6.28 11.35 -18.63
CA SER A 21 -6.45 12.39 -19.64
C SER A 21 -6.67 11.63 -20.93
N ALA A 22 -7.92 11.58 -21.38
CA ALA A 22 -8.25 11.02 -22.67
C ALA A 22 -7.31 11.67 -23.68
N LEU A 23 -6.49 10.85 -24.36
CA LEU A 23 -5.73 11.31 -25.52
C LEU A 23 -6.72 12.08 -26.41
N PRO A 24 -6.34 13.23 -26.99
CA PRO A 24 -7.22 13.93 -27.91
C PRO A 24 -7.71 12.93 -28.96
N PRO A 25 -9.02 12.90 -29.25
CA PRO A 25 -9.54 11.94 -30.23
C PRO A 25 -8.75 12.11 -31.52
N VAL A 26 -8.28 10.99 -32.07
CA VAL A 26 -7.71 10.95 -33.42
C VAL A 26 -8.78 11.55 -34.33
N GLN A 27 -8.49 12.73 -34.90
CA GLN A 27 -9.39 13.39 -35.84
C GLN A 27 -9.39 12.57 -37.14
N ASP A 28 -10.21 11.52 -37.18
CA ASP A 28 -10.60 10.84 -38.40
C ASP A 28 -11.51 11.79 -39.20
N GLY A 29 -10.90 12.75 -39.90
CA GLY A 29 -11.65 13.77 -40.65
C GLY A 29 -10.88 14.54 -41.71
N SER A 30 -9.59 14.26 -41.94
CA SER A 30 -8.81 14.91 -43.00
C SER A 30 -8.27 13.87 -43.99
N SER A 31 -8.82 13.86 -45.20
CA SER A 31 -8.49 12.93 -46.28
C SER A 31 -7.16 13.25 -47.00
N LYS A 32 -6.21 13.91 -46.32
CA LYS A 32 -4.87 14.20 -46.84
C LYS A 32 -3.82 13.59 -45.92
N PRO A 33 -2.86 12.80 -46.45
CA PRO A 33 -1.74 12.34 -45.63
C PRO A 33 -0.98 13.57 -45.11
N LEU A 34 -0.84 13.66 -43.79
CA LEU A 34 -0.05 14.73 -43.16
C LEU A 34 1.38 14.69 -43.71
N THR A 35 1.95 15.87 -43.95
CA THR A 35 3.37 15.95 -44.27
C THR A 35 4.20 15.55 -43.05
N PRO A 36 5.39 14.95 -43.25
CA PRO A 36 6.25 14.49 -42.14
C PRO A 36 6.69 15.61 -41.20
N GLU A 37 6.63 16.88 -41.62
CA GLU A 37 6.92 18.01 -40.75
C GLU A 37 5.73 18.36 -39.83
N GLU A 38 4.50 18.27 -40.35
CA GLU A 38 3.28 18.51 -39.56
C GLU A 38 3.09 17.45 -38.46
N SER A 39 3.42 16.18 -38.77
CA SER A 39 3.35 15.10 -37.78
C SER A 39 4.36 15.29 -36.64
N ARG A 40 5.59 15.73 -36.95
CA ARG A 40 6.62 16.06 -35.96
C ARG A 40 6.21 17.23 -35.07
N LEU A 41 5.57 18.27 -35.62
CA LEU A 41 5.08 19.41 -34.85
C LEU A 41 3.94 19.02 -33.89
N LEU A 42 2.99 18.21 -34.36
CA LEU A 42 1.90 17.70 -33.52
C LEU A 42 2.41 16.78 -32.41
N PHE A 43 3.35 15.89 -32.73
CA PHE A 43 3.99 15.01 -31.75
C PHE A 43 4.72 15.82 -30.68
N ARG A 44 5.54 16.80 -31.09
CA ARG A 44 6.27 17.67 -30.16
C ARG A 44 5.33 18.46 -29.25
N LYS A 45 4.22 18.97 -29.78
CA LYS A 45 3.20 19.67 -29.00
C LYS A 45 2.55 18.75 -27.95
N ALA A 46 2.14 17.54 -28.36
CA ALA A 46 1.55 16.56 -27.45
C ALA A 46 2.51 16.12 -26.34
N LEU A 47 3.81 15.98 -26.65
CA LEU A 47 4.83 15.70 -25.64
C LEU A 47 5.00 16.86 -24.67
N THR A 48 5.05 18.10 -25.18
CA THR A 48 5.22 19.30 -24.34
C THR A 48 4.05 19.44 -23.35
N ASP A 49 2.81 19.30 -23.82
CA ASP A 49 1.60 19.33 -22.97
C ASP A 49 1.63 18.19 -21.91
N SER A 50 2.18 17.02 -22.28
CA SER A 50 2.32 15.89 -21.36
C SER A 50 3.41 16.13 -20.30
N VAL A 51 4.54 16.75 -20.66
CA VAL A 51 5.58 17.15 -19.69
C VAL A 51 5.03 18.20 -18.72
N GLU A 52 4.30 19.19 -19.22
CA GLU A 52 3.64 20.20 -18.38
C GLU A 52 2.65 19.55 -17.38
N GLY A 53 1.99 18.47 -17.79
CA GLY A 53 1.16 17.63 -16.92
C GLY A 53 1.92 16.79 -15.87
N GLY A 54 3.25 16.90 -15.80
CA GLY A 54 4.12 16.19 -14.86
C GLY A 54 4.40 14.73 -15.25
N TRP A 55 4.28 14.39 -16.54
CA TRP A 55 4.64 13.07 -17.06
C TRP A 55 6.12 13.05 -17.46
N LYS A 56 6.82 11.97 -17.09
CA LYS A 56 8.18 11.68 -17.54
C LYS A 56 8.09 10.97 -18.89
N ILE A 57 8.85 11.45 -19.87
CA ILE A 57 8.82 10.93 -21.24
C ILE A 57 10.08 10.10 -21.48
N GLU A 58 9.89 8.89 -21.99
CA GLU A 58 10.95 8.03 -22.52
C GLU A 58 10.68 7.85 -24.02
N ILE A 59 11.50 8.47 -24.88
CA ILE A 59 11.31 8.47 -26.33
C ILE A 59 11.94 7.20 -26.89
N GLU A 60 11.13 6.31 -27.46
CA GLU A 60 11.59 5.04 -28.03
C GLU A 60 11.94 5.19 -29.52
N ASN A 61 11.28 6.12 -30.24
CA ASN A 61 11.50 6.35 -31.67
C ASN A 61 11.16 7.81 -32.08
N GLU A 62 11.41 8.22 -33.32
CA GLU A 62 11.22 9.63 -33.76
C GLU A 62 9.79 10.17 -33.57
N LEU A 63 8.78 9.31 -33.55
CA LEU A 63 7.36 9.65 -33.37
C LEU A 63 6.68 8.78 -32.30
N ASP A 64 7.46 8.09 -31.47
CA ASP A 64 6.93 7.19 -30.44
C ASP A 64 7.58 7.47 -29.08
N ALA A 65 6.75 7.64 -28.06
CA ALA A 65 7.19 7.98 -26.73
C ALA A 65 6.30 7.36 -25.65
N VAL A 66 6.95 6.75 -24.67
CA VAL A 66 6.33 6.17 -23.50
C VAL A 66 6.24 7.25 -22.41
N LEU A 67 5.01 7.56 -22.00
CA LEU A 67 4.73 8.50 -20.92
C LEU A 67 4.54 7.74 -19.61
N SER A 68 5.38 8.02 -18.62
CA SER A 68 5.28 7.44 -17.28
C SER A 68 5.03 8.54 -16.23
N LYS A 69 4.07 8.32 -15.33
CA LYS A 69 3.81 9.23 -14.21
C LYS A 69 3.82 8.44 -12.93
N LYS A 70 4.65 8.86 -11.96
CA LYS A 70 4.63 8.26 -10.63
C LYS A 70 3.28 8.56 -9.97
N PRO A 71 2.57 7.55 -9.45
CA PRO A 71 1.35 7.81 -8.71
C PRO A 71 1.67 8.62 -7.46
N THR A 72 0.80 9.58 -7.13
CA THR A 72 0.93 10.37 -5.90
C THR A 72 0.71 9.46 -4.70
N PHE A 73 1.77 9.21 -3.94
CA PHE A 73 1.71 8.38 -2.74
C PHE A 73 0.91 9.10 -1.65
N ASN A 74 -0.26 8.56 -1.28
CA ASN A 74 -1.09 9.12 -0.23
C ASN A 74 -0.57 8.67 1.16
N TRP A 75 0.39 9.42 1.70
CA TRP A 75 1.01 9.09 2.98
C TRP A 75 0.03 9.15 4.17
N PHE A 76 -0.98 10.04 4.11
CA PHE A 76 -1.91 10.27 5.21
C PHE A 76 -2.83 9.09 5.46
N GLY A 77 -3.33 8.46 4.38
CA GLY A 77 -4.16 7.26 4.51
C GLY A 77 -3.40 6.10 5.13
N SER A 78 -2.17 5.87 4.68
CA SER A 78 -1.28 4.84 5.23
C SER A 78 -0.93 5.10 6.69
N LEU A 79 -0.65 6.36 7.05
CA LEU A 79 -0.34 6.77 8.43
C LEU A 79 -1.54 6.58 9.36
N ALA A 80 -2.74 6.98 8.93
CA ALA A 80 -3.97 6.79 9.70
C ALA A 80 -4.28 5.31 9.95
N GLY A 81 -4.14 4.47 8.92
CA GLY A 81 -4.28 3.02 9.06
C GLY A 81 -3.29 2.42 10.05
N PHE A 82 -2.02 2.84 9.97
CA PHE A 82 -0.99 2.42 10.92
C PHE A 82 -1.29 2.87 12.35
N ALA A 83 -1.76 4.10 12.56
CA ALA A 83 -2.11 4.62 13.87
C ALA A 83 -3.26 3.83 14.52
N ILE A 84 -4.30 3.48 13.74
CA ILE A 84 -5.41 2.64 14.23
C ILE A 84 -4.90 1.26 14.62
N LEU A 85 -4.05 0.65 13.78
CA LEU A 85 -3.46 -0.64 14.07
C LEU A 85 -2.63 -0.59 15.36
N LEU A 86 -1.78 0.43 15.51
CA LEU A 86 -0.99 0.65 16.71
C LEU A 86 -1.88 0.79 17.94
N PHE A 87 -2.95 1.60 17.86
CA PHE A 87 -3.84 1.84 18.99
C PHE A 87 -4.58 0.58 19.46
N ILE A 88 -4.86 -0.38 18.57
CA ILE A 88 -5.52 -1.64 18.92
C ILE A 88 -4.51 -2.66 19.47
N TYR A 89 -3.37 -2.82 18.81
CA TYR A 89 -2.40 -3.86 19.16
C TYR A 89 -1.51 -3.49 20.35
N PHE A 90 -1.17 -2.21 20.50
CA PHE A 90 -0.34 -1.72 21.60
C PHE A 90 -0.91 -2.00 23.00
N PRO A 91 -2.19 -1.69 23.31
CA PRO A 91 -2.75 -2.02 24.63
C PRO A 91 -2.82 -3.53 24.87
N PHE A 92 -3.08 -4.31 23.83
CA PHE A 92 -3.09 -5.78 23.94
C PHE A 92 -1.69 -6.33 24.25
N ALA A 93 -0.66 -5.80 23.58
CA ALA A 93 0.73 -6.15 23.85
C ALA A 93 1.14 -5.79 25.28
N LEU A 94 0.77 -4.59 25.75
CA LEU A 94 1.02 -4.18 27.14
C LEU A 94 0.31 -5.09 28.14
N PHE A 95 -0.95 -5.44 27.89
CA PHE A 95 -1.70 -6.35 28.75
C PHE A 95 -1.01 -7.73 28.84
N LEU A 96 -0.64 -8.31 27.70
CA LEU A 96 0.08 -9.59 27.68
C LEU A 96 1.43 -9.52 28.39
N LEU A 97 2.19 -8.43 28.21
CA LEU A 97 3.45 -8.21 28.89
C LEU A 97 3.25 -8.25 30.42
N VAL A 98 2.25 -7.50 30.93
CA VAL A 98 1.92 -7.48 32.36
C VAL A 98 1.53 -8.87 32.86
N VAL A 99 0.68 -9.59 32.12
CA VAL A 99 0.28 -10.95 32.48
C VAL A 99 1.48 -11.91 32.55
N VAL A 100 2.41 -11.81 31.60
CA VAL A 100 3.64 -12.62 31.58
C VAL A 100 4.52 -12.29 32.78
N ILE A 101 4.69 -11.01 33.11
CA ILE A 101 5.46 -10.59 34.29
C ILE A 101 4.82 -11.16 35.57
N ILE A 102 3.51 -10.99 35.74
CA ILE A 102 2.79 -11.53 36.91
C ILE A 102 2.96 -13.05 36.98
N ARG A 103 2.76 -13.77 35.87
CA ARG A 103 2.99 -15.22 35.84
C ARG A 103 4.43 -15.60 36.15
N GLY A 104 5.41 -14.83 35.68
CA GLY A 104 6.82 -15.03 35.96
C GLY A 104 7.11 -14.90 37.46
N VAL A 105 6.63 -13.82 38.09
CA VAL A 105 6.82 -13.56 39.53
C VAL A 105 6.03 -14.53 40.41
N THR A 106 4.85 -14.98 39.95
CA THR A 106 3.95 -15.87 40.71
C THR A 106 4.29 -17.35 40.52
N ARG A 107 5.27 -17.69 39.67
CA ARG A 107 5.73 -19.08 39.56
C ARG A 107 6.40 -19.48 40.87
N ARG A 108 5.68 -20.28 41.66
CA ARG A 108 6.29 -21.01 42.78
C ARG A 108 7.27 -22.02 42.21
N ASP A 109 8.42 -22.13 42.86
CA ASP A 109 9.40 -23.15 42.53
C ASP A 109 8.74 -24.53 42.61
N VAL A 110 8.84 -25.28 41.52
CA VAL A 110 8.41 -26.69 41.52
C VAL A 110 9.48 -27.46 42.29
N THR A 111 9.29 -27.58 43.61
CA THR A 111 10.19 -28.34 44.46
C THR A 111 9.96 -29.83 44.21
N ARG A 112 10.88 -30.48 43.52
CA ARG A 112 10.88 -31.94 43.38
C ARG A 112 11.74 -32.53 44.51
N LYS A 113 11.13 -33.31 45.39
CA LYS A 113 11.88 -33.99 46.46
C LYS A 113 12.33 -35.36 45.94
N ILE A 114 13.64 -35.57 45.93
CA ILE A 114 14.27 -36.85 45.61
C ILE A 114 14.88 -37.36 46.91
N TRP A 115 14.52 -38.57 47.32
CA TRP A 115 15.14 -39.24 48.47
C TRP A 115 15.45 -40.70 48.13
N ILE A 116 16.29 -41.30 48.95
CA ILE A 116 16.75 -42.67 48.80
C ILE A 116 16.18 -43.47 49.96
N ASP A 117 15.47 -44.55 49.68
CA ASP A 117 14.97 -45.48 50.70
C ASP A 117 16.10 -46.28 51.35
N GLU A 118 15.82 -46.93 52.49
CA GLU A 118 16.75 -47.83 53.20
C GLU A 118 17.28 -48.98 52.32
N LEU A 119 16.58 -49.29 51.22
CA LEU A 119 16.97 -50.29 50.22
C LEU A 119 17.78 -49.72 49.04
N GLY A 120 18.21 -48.46 49.11
CA GLY A 120 19.01 -47.80 48.07
C GLY A 120 18.24 -47.39 46.82
N ARG A 121 16.90 -47.40 46.86
CA ARG A 121 16.05 -47.06 45.71
C ARG A 121 15.72 -45.56 45.71
N VAL A 122 15.85 -44.93 44.54
CA VAL A 122 15.52 -43.51 44.36
C VAL A 122 14.00 -43.35 44.21
N GLN A 123 13.36 -42.68 45.16
CA GLN A 123 11.95 -42.30 45.09
C GLN A 123 11.79 -40.80 44.77
N ARG A 124 10.70 -40.43 44.10
CA ARG A 124 10.39 -39.05 43.70
C ARG A 124 8.96 -38.69 44.09
N ARG A 125 8.74 -37.49 44.64
CA ARG A 125 7.42 -36.89 44.91
C ARG A 125 7.39 -35.42 44.56
#